data_AF-A0A1X1ZJT6-F1
#
_entry.id   AF-A0A1X1ZJT6-F1
#
_cell.length_a   1.000
_cell.length_b   1.000
_cell.length_c   1.000
_cell.angle_alpha   90.00
_cell.angle_beta   90.00
_cell.angle_gamma   90.00
#
_symmetry.space_group_name_H-M   'P 1'
#
loop_
_entity.id
_entity.type
_entity.pdbx_description
1 polymer ?
#
loop_
_entity_poly.entity_id
_entity_poly.type
_entity_poly.pdbx_seq_one_letter_code
_entity_poly.pdbx_strand_id
1 'polypeptide(L)'
;MVVEAAENAFSQLGYKGGMMAGIAERAGVTGSEVTRHFATKAELFAKVMTKPLLQFIDEWTRRLTSRLDGEPTEPELVYESSSPISTATAAPT
;
A
#
# COMPACT_ATOMS: atom_id res chain seq x y z
N MET A 1 13.51 -12.53 -10.39
CA MET A 1 12.41 -13.48 -10.78
C MET A 1 11.21 -12.72 -11.39
N VAL A 2 10.24 -13.38 -12.04
CA VAL A 2 9.06 -12.71 -12.66
C VAL A 2 8.26 -11.84 -11.68
N VAL A 3 8.03 -12.33 -10.46
CA VAL A 3 7.30 -11.62 -9.40
C VAL A 3 7.98 -10.29 -9.03
N GLU A 4 9.29 -10.33 -8.79
CA GLU A 4 10.12 -9.17 -8.43
C GLU A 4 10.24 -8.16 -9.59
N ALA A 5 10.38 -8.64 -10.83
CA ALA A 5 10.40 -7.79 -12.01
C ALA A 5 9.04 -7.10 -12.21
N ALA A 6 7.94 -7.82 -11.96
CA ALA A 6 6.59 -7.26 -12.00
C ALA A 6 6.36 -6.23 -10.91
N GLU A 7 6.80 -6.50 -9.68
CA GLU A 7 6.72 -5.58 -8.55
C GLU A 7 7.41 -4.25 -8.87
N ASN A 8 8.66 -4.31 -9.35
CA ASN A 8 9.41 -3.13 -9.77
C ASN A 8 8.75 -2.39 -10.95
N ALA A 9 8.26 -3.12 -11.95
CA ALA A 9 7.61 -2.50 -13.10
C ALA A 9 6.31 -1.79 -12.71
N PHE A 10 5.48 -2.41 -11.86
CA PHE A 10 4.22 -1.81 -11.44
C PHE A 10 4.40 -0.69 -10.41
N SER A 11 5.40 -0.75 -9.53
CA SER A 11 5.67 0.33 -8.57
C SER A 11 6.17 1.59 -9.27
N GLN A 12 6.96 1.45 -10.34
CA GLN A 12 7.53 2.59 -11.06
C GLN A 12 6.61 3.14 -12.16
N LEU A 13 5.92 2.27 -12.89
CA LEU A 13 5.16 2.65 -14.10
C LEU A 13 3.65 2.59 -13.91
N GLY A 14 3.20 2.17 -12.72
CA GLY A 14 1.80 1.90 -12.42
C GLY A 14 1.21 0.75 -13.25
N TYR A 15 -0.10 0.54 -13.10
CA TYR A 15 -0.79 -0.54 -13.80
C TYR A 15 -0.71 -0.38 -15.32
N LYS A 16 -0.94 0.80 -15.89
CA LYS A 16 -0.96 0.97 -17.37
C LYS A 16 0.41 0.68 -18.00
N GLY A 17 1.49 1.21 -17.42
CA GLY A 17 2.85 1.07 -17.96
C GLY A 17 3.51 -0.30 -17.77
N GLY A 18 3.08 -1.09 -16.78
CA GLY A 18 3.61 -2.45 -16.58
C GLY A 18 3.12 -3.45 -17.62
N MET A 19 3.74 -3.50 -18.80
CA MET A 19 3.39 -4.48 -19.85
C MET A 19 3.99 -5.86 -19.53
N MET A 20 3.24 -6.93 -19.78
CA MET A 20 3.67 -8.31 -19.54
C MET A 20 4.97 -8.66 -20.29
N ALA A 21 5.12 -8.20 -21.53
CA ALA A 21 6.32 -8.41 -22.33
C ALA A 21 7.56 -7.74 -21.70
N GLY A 22 7.43 -6.48 -21.25
CA GLY A 22 8.53 -5.78 -20.59
C GLY A 22 8.86 -6.31 -19.20
N ILE A 23 7.93 -7.02 -18.56
CA ILE A 23 8.20 -7.75 -17.31
C ILE A 23 8.98 -9.04 -17.61
N ALA A 24 8.60 -9.77 -18.66
CA ALA A 24 9.29 -10.98 -19.10
C ALA A 24 10.76 -10.69 -19.45
N GLU A 25 10.99 -9.62 -20.23
CA GLU A 25 12.32 -9.14 -20.59
C GLU A 25 13.18 -8.84 -19.37
N ARG A 26 12.66 -8.06 -18.41
CA ARG A 26 13.35 -7.76 -17.14
C ARG A 26 13.62 -8.98 -16.28
N ALA A 27 12.75 -9.99 -16.35
CA ALA A 27 12.91 -11.23 -15.61
C ALA A 27 13.83 -12.23 -16.31
N GLY A 28 14.31 -11.95 -17.54
CA GLY A 28 15.15 -12.86 -18.31
C GLY A 28 14.42 -14.11 -18.81
N VAL A 29 13.10 -14.03 -18.97
CA VAL A 29 12.26 -15.15 -19.41
C VAL A 29 11.45 -14.76 -20.65
N THR A 30 10.88 -15.75 -21.32
CA THR A 30 9.99 -15.51 -22.46
C THR A 30 8.61 -15.02 -21.99
N GLY A 31 7.91 -14.28 -22.85
CA GLY A 31 6.52 -13.89 -22.60
C GLY A 31 5.60 -15.11 -22.35
N SER A 32 5.86 -16.22 -23.05
CA SER A 32 5.08 -17.46 -22.88
C SER A 32 5.27 -18.08 -21.50
N GLU A 33 6.45 -17.99 -20.90
CA GLU A 33 6.70 -18.47 -19.53
C GLU A 33 5.94 -17.63 -18.51
N VAL A 34 5.88 -16.31 -18.69
CA VAL A 34 5.09 -15.43 -17.83
C VAL A 34 3.61 -15.76 -17.95
N THR A 35 3.08 -15.89 -19.17
CA THR A 35 1.65 -16.17 -19.38
C THR A 35 1.24 -17.56 -18.91
N ARG A 36 2.18 -18.52 -18.84
CA ARG A 36 1.94 -19.85 -18.25
C ARG A 36 1.71 -19.80 -16.74
N HIS A 37 2.38 -18.86 -16.05
CA HIS A 37 2.25 -18.67 -14.60
C HIS A 37 1.13 -17.68 -14.24
N PHE A 38 0.89 -16.70 -15.11
CA PHE A 38 -0.08 -15.62 -14.92
C PHE A 38 -0.82 -15.39 -16.22
N ALA A 39 -2.04 -15.90 -16.30
CA ALA A 39 -2.83 -15.84 -17.53
C ALA A 39 -3.15 -14.39 -17.92
N THR A 40 -3.22 -13.48 -16.95
CA THR A 40 -3.52 -12.07 -17.19
C THR A 40 -2.60 -11.13 -16.41
N LYS A 41 -2.45 -9.92 -16.94
CA LYS A 41 -1.77 -8.81 -16.24
C LYS A 41 -2.45 -8.44 -14.92
N ALA A 42 -3.78 -8.54 -14.86
CA ALA A 42 -4.55 -8.28 -13.65
C ALA A 42 -4.23 -9.30 -12.55
N GLU A 43 -4.11 -10.59 -12.92
CA GLU A 43 -3.71 -11.64 -11.99
C GLU A 43 -2.30 -11.42 -11.44
N LEU A 44 -1.34 -11.10 -12.31
CA LEU A 44 0.02 -10.79 -11.90
C LEU A 44 0.06 -9.55 -10.98
N PHE A 45 -0.66 -8.48 -11.34
CA PHE A 45 -0.76 -7.27 -10.51
C PHE A 45 -1.38 -7.58 -9.14
N ALA A 46 -2.48 -8.34 -9.11
CA ALA A 46 -3.12 -8.72 -7.86
C ALA A 46 -2.19 -9.57 -6.98
N LYS A 47 -1.39 -10.45 -7.59
CA LYS A 47 -0.39 -11.26 -6.87
C LYS A 47 0.69 -10.41 -6.19
N VAL A 48 1.20 -9.37 -6.87
CA VAL A 48 2.38 -8.63 -6.41
C VAL A 48 2.08 -7.30 -5.70
N MET A 49 0.90 -6.71 -5.91
CA MET A 49 0.51 -5.44 -5.28
C MET A 49 -0.64 -5.63 -4.30
N THR A 50 -1.75 -6.25 -4.75
CA THR A 50 -2.99 -6.29 -3.97
C THR A 50 -2.92 -7.27 -2.80
N LYS A 51 -2.48 -8.51 -3.05
CA LYS A 51 -2.41 -9.54 -2.00
C LYS A 51 -1.47 -9.14 -0.85
N PRO A 52 -0.23 -8.67 -1.10
CA PRO A 52 0.66 -8.22 -0.03
C PRO A 52 0.07 -7.06 0.77
N LEU A 53 -0.57 -6.09 0.10
CA LEU A 53 -1.23 -4.97 0.78
C LEU A 53 -2.37 -5.44 1.69
N LEU A 54 -3.23 -6.34 1.22
CA LEU A 54 -4.33 -6.87 2.03
C LEU A 54 -3.81 -7.68 3.22
N GLN A 55 -2.75 -8.47 3.03
CA GLN A 55 -2.11 -9.19 4.13
C GLN A 55 -1.50 -8.25 5.17
N PHE A 56 -0.87 -7.17 4.71
CA PHE A 56 -0.34 -6.14 5.59
C PHE A 56 -1.45 -5.45 6.39
N ILE A 57 -2.56 -5.09 5.74
CA ILE A 57 -3.71 -4.46 6.41
C ILE A 57 -4.33 -5.41 7.44
N ASP A 58 -4.50 -6.69 7.11
CA ASP A 58 -5.04 -7.70 8.04
C ASP A 58 -4.16 -7.82 9.29
N GLU A 59 -2.85 -7.95 9.09
CA GLU A 59 -1.89 -8.05 10.18
C GLU A 59 -1.85 -6.77 11.03
N TRP A 60 -1.83 -5.60 10.38
CA TRP A 60 -1.82 -4.31 11.07
C TRP A 60 -3.09 -4.10 11.89
N THR A 61 -4.26 -4.44 11.32
CA THR A 61 -5.56 -4.33 11.99
C THR A 61 -5.61 -5.26 13.20
N ARG A 62 -5.20 -6.52 13.03
CA ARG A 62 -5.13 -7.51 14.11
C ARG A 62 -4.25 -7.02 15.26
N ARG A 63 -3.05 -6.52 14.94
CA ARG A 63 -2.12 -5.98 15.94
C ARG A 63 -2.71 -4.78 16.68
N LEU A 64 -3.42 -3.89 15.99
CA LEU A 64 -4.04 -2.72 16.61
C LEU A 64 -5.19 -3.12 17.53
N THR A 65 -6.08 -3.99 17.08
CA THR A 65 -7.21 -4.47 17.90
C THR A 65 -6.72 -5.20 19.14
N SER A 66 -5.70 -6.05 19.04
CA SER A 66 -5.09 -6.70 20.21
C SER A 66 -4.46 -5.73 21.22
N ARG A 67 -4.11 -4.51 20.82
CA ARG A 67 -3.65 -3.46 21.76
C ARG A 67 -4.81 -2.71 22.42
N LEU A 68 -5.97 -2.66 21.77
CA LEU A 68 -7.18 -2.03 22.29
C LEU A 68 -7.99 -3.00 23.19
N ASP A 69 -7.83 -4.31 22.99
CA ASP A 69 -8.42 -5.36 23.84
C ASP A 69 -7.69 -5.51 25.20
N GLY A 70 -6.54 -4.86 25.37
CA GLY A 70 -5.91 -4.66 26.68
C GLY A 70 -6.44 -3.39 27.31
N GLU A 71 -7.20 -3.53 28.41
CA GLU A 71 -7.82 -2.51 29.27
C GLU A 71 -7.65 -1.04 28.84
N PRO A 72 -8.75 -0.27 28.69
CA PRO A 72 -8.63 1.18 28.63
C PRO A 72 -7.93 1.62 29.91
N THR A 73 -6.68 2.08 29.80
CA THR A 73 -6.15 2.99 30.82
C THR A 73 -7.12 4.15 30.77
N GLU A 74 -7.99 4.23 31.78
CA GLU A 74 -9.02 5.26 31.86
C GLU A 74 -8.40 6.57 31.41
N PRO A 75 -9.02 7.31 30.47
CA PRO A 75 -8.52 8.62 30.14
C PRO A 75 -8.65 9.44 31.41
N GLU A 76 -7.55 9.61 32.14
CA GLU A 76 -7.41 10.69 33.09
C GLU A 76 -7.64 11.94 32.25
N LEU A 77 -8.88 12.46 32.33
CA LEU A 77 -9.33 13.63 31.59
C LEU A 77 -8.57 14.83 32.14
N VAL A 78 -7.31 14.96 31.74
CA VAL A 78 -6.55 16.20 31.86
C VAL A 78 -7.01 17.08 30.71
N TYR A 79 -8.15 17.74 30.92
CA TYR A 79 -8.51 18.93 30.17
C TYR A 79 -7.53 20.03 30.58
N GLU A 80 -6.36 20.07 29.94
CA GLU A 80 -5.43 21.18 30.13
C GLU A 80 -5.02 21.78 28.78
N SER A 81 -5.79 22.81 28.44
CA SER A 81 -5.41 24.00 27.69
C SER A 81 -4.74 23.81 26.33
N SER A 82 -5.54 23.53 25.29
CA SER A 82 -5.21 24.03 23.96
C SER A 82 -5.57 25.51 23.90
N SER A 83 -4.57 26.38 24.10
CA SER A 83 -4.65 27.80 23.77
C SER A 83 -5.12 27.99 22.30
N PRO A 84 -5.89 29.04 21.99
CA PRO A 84 -6.39 29.27 20.64
C PRO A 84 -5.23 29.61 19.70
N ILE A 85 -5.12 28.87 18.59
CA ILE A 85 -4.31 29.32 17.45
C ILE A 85 -4.95 30.63 16.97
N SER A 86 -4.21 31.72 17.17
CA SER A 86 -4.56 33.07 16.75
C SER A 86 -4.63 33.13 15.23
N THR A 87 -5.82 33.37 14.68
CA THR A 87 -5.98 33.77 13.27
C THR A 87 -6.05 35.29 13.23
N ALA A 88 -4.89 35.94 13.05
CA ALA A 88 -4.83 37.34 12.67
C ALA A 88 -4.13 37.45 11.31
N THR A 89 -4.85 37.95 10.30
CA THR A 89 -4.38 38.72 9.12
C THR A 89 -5.59 38.85 8.19
N ALA A 90 -6.42 39.89 8.30
CA ALA A 90 -6.24 41.28 7.89
C ALA A 90 -7.10 41.57 6.64
N ALA A 91 -8.22 42.25 6.84
CA ALA A 91 -8.69 43.27 5.89
C ALA A 91 -7.90 44.56 6.22
N PRO A 92 -7.47 45.38 5.25
CA PRO A 92 -8.36 46.44 4.73
C PRO A 92 -8.10 46.73 3.22
N THR A 93 -8.94 47.43 2.48
CA THR A 93 -9.61 48.72 2.73
C THR A 93 -10.84 48.84 1.83
#